data_AF-A0A9P3ZH39-F1
#
_entry.id   AF-A0A9P3ZH39-F1
#
_cell.length_a   1.000
_cell.length_b   1.000
_cell.length_c   1.000
_cell.angle_alpha   90.00
_cell.angle_beta   90.00
_cell.angle_gamma   90.00
#
_symmetry.space_group_name_H-M   'P 1'
#
loop_
_entity.id
_entity.type
_entity.pdbx_description
1 polymer ?
#
loop_
_entity_poly.entity_id
_entity_poly.type
_entity_poly.pdbx_seq_one_letter_code
_entity_poly.pdbx_strand_id
1 'polypeptide(L)'
;MKQFFKILALAALALPFTGCDVEYSDINILPDPVFEQNGLYTVNTISIYDDYETVINVSRTAGLSKELELDIVVDETLLAEYNELYNTDYKLLEAQFYDIPKNAQLASTVKSVDISVRIHPKALIAAKGMAAANNMLLPIRISNASTPVEDGGSMMQALLRLNIVEPIVQVEMPEQMPQLEFIPTIPLPQEITLNATANFNTLEVAKIGYRVNASKVDAYNEEHGTSYQLLPEQYYKIKESDFDTETLEIESRIEFDCAAIGGEGTYLLPLEMHSDDYSVVQREPVYVLIQMSELKIWVTNAADLAKTSGKGKIRVQMNSPMTVGQPVDFVFEPEKVETYNTEHGTAFKTLDAAKVVVTPTEIQAGSQYGELSFELDLSELDYDGADKYMVPLTLKSSELVDGTIVTGPSTFYIEVNKTLKGTYDKEVWGEEKSNRVLKPAIFIAGQDGYAESRNAKKQKYIINYNQTWTGGLIYFNISDETVAGHPNRRVLVDFSDRPNERADGYDQIVDSGSYLDTDTGDIYFNLRVMDGAYGATGGFGIEVLLSNRADL
;
A
#
# COMPACT_ATOMS: atom_id res chain seq x y z
N MET A 1 59.42 -42.43 -1.66
CA MET A 1 60.42 -42.80 -0.63
C MET A 1 61.78 -42.83 -1.29
N LYS A 2 62.73 -42.04 -0.75
CA LYS A 2 64.17 -41.94 -1.08
C LYS A 2 64.52 -41.28 -2.44
N GLN A 3 65.09 -40.06 -2.47
CA GLN A 3 66.46 -39.69 -2.06
C GLN A 3 67.51 -40.41 -2.94
N PHE A 4 68.60 -39.84 -3.46
CA PHE A 4 69.35 -38.61 -3.18
C PHE A 4 70.60 -38.61 -4.10
N PHE A 5 71.21 -37.42 -4.31
CA PHE A 5 72.68 -37.15 -4.40
C PHE A 5 73.45 -37.65 -5.67
N LYS A 6 74.56 -37.07 -6.15
CA LYS A 6 75.57 -36.04 -5.74
C LYS A 6 76.35 -35.65 -7.02
N ILE A 7 76.62 -34.37 -7.30
CA ILE A 7 77.94 -33.65 -7.18
C ILE A 7 79.18 -34.39 -7.73
N LEU A 8 79.84 -33.80 -8.76
CA LEU A 8 81.31 -33.56 -8.93
C LEU A 8 81.54 -32.93 -10.33
N ALA A 9 82.02 -31.69 -10.47
CA ALA A 9 83.41 -31.20 -10.51
C ALA A 9 84.30 -31.68 -11.68
N LEU A 10 84.75 -30.69 -12.46
CA LEU A 10 86.01 -30.57 -13.22
C LEU A 10 86.31 -31.51 -14.39
N ALA A 11 86.37 -30.93 -15.60
CA ALA A 11 87.51 -31.09 -16.51
C ALA A 11 87.46 -30.01 -17.61
N ALA A 12 88.43 -29.09 -17.54
CA ALA A 12 88.73 -28.14 -18.60
C ALA A 12 89.30 -28.90 -19.81
N LEU A 13 88.65 -28.77 -20.96
CA LEU A 13 89.27 -28.97 -22.27
C LEU A 13 89.06 -27.69 -23.06
N ALA A 14 90.13 -26.90 -23.18
CA ALA A 14 90.18 -25.72 -24.01
C ALA A 14 90.08 -26.14 -25.48
N LEU A 15 88.93 -25.89 -26.10
CA LEU A 15 88.75 -25.80 -27.54
C LEU A 15 88.44 -24.33 -27.85
N PRO A 16 89.09 -23.71 -28.86
CA PRO A 16 88.84 -22.33 -29.21
C PRO A 16 87.50 -22.25 -29.93
N PHE A 17 86.42 -22.02 -29.19
CA PHE A 17 85.23 -21.43 -29.79
C PHE A 17 85.52 -19.95 -29.94
N THR A 18 85.75 -19.53 -31.18
CA THR A 18 85.44 -18.17 -31.61
C THR A 18 83.95 -17.95 -31.32
N GLY A 19 83.64 -17.46 -30.12
CA GLY A 19 82.37 -16.80 -29.91
C GLY A 19 82.41 -15.57 -30.80
N CYS A 20 81.60 -15.56 -31.86
CA CYS A 20 81.12 -14.29 -32.38
C CYS A 20 80.47 -13.61 -31.18
N ASP A 21 81.10 -12.58 -30.62
CA ASP A 21 80.36 -11.54 -29.92
C ASP A 21 79.43 -10.95 -30.99
N VAL A 22 78.25 -11.54 -31.11
CA VAL A 22 77.12 -10.83 -31.66
C VAL A 22 76.81 -9.80 -30.58
N GLU A 23 77.39 -8.61 -30.72
CA GLU A 23 76.81 -7.42 -30.12
C GLU A 23 75.36 -7.39 -30.61
N TYR A 24 74.44 -7.88 -29.77
CA TYR A 24 73.05 -7.56 -29.95
C TYR A 24 72.99 -6.05 -29.80
N SER A 25 72.73 -5.36 -30.91
CA SER A 25 72.40 -3.94 -30.88
C SER A 25 71.37 -3.72 -29.78
N ASP A 26 71.61 -2.74 -28.90
CA ASP A 26 70.69 -2.40 -27.84
C ASP A 26 69.25 -2.35 -28.40
N ILE A 27 68.34 -3.11 -27.79
CA ILE A 27 66.93 -3.09 -28.18
C ILE A 27 66.39 -1.72 -27.79
N ASN A 28 66.43 -0.76 -28.71
CA ASN A 28 65.88 0.57 -28.51
C ASN A 28 64.36 0.52 -28.70
N ILE A 29 63.63 0.30 -27.61
CA ILE A 29 62.17 0.39 -27.62
C ILE A 29 61.81 1.88 -27.63
N LEU A 30 61.26 2.35 -28.75
CA LEU A 30 60.68 3.68 -28.86
C LEU A 30 59.29 3.69 -28.20
N PRO A 31 58.94 4.74 -27.43
CA PRO A 31 57.57 4.94 -26.98
C PRO A 31 56.64 5.22 -28.16
N ASP A 32 55.36 4.89 -28.03
CA ASP A 32 54.33 4.97 -29.08
C ASP A 32 53.10 5.76 -28.61
N PRO A 33 53.22 7.07 -28.32
CA PRO A 33 52.11 7.86 -27.84
C PRO A 33 51.04 8.05 -28.93
N VAL A 34 49.80 7.70 -28.62
CA VAL A 34 48.64 7.83 -29.51
C VAL A 34 47.43 8.36 -28.75
N PHE A 35 46.54 9.07 -29.43
CA PHE A 35 45.23 9.41 -28.87
C PHE A 35 44.35 8.16 -28.82
N GLU A 36 43.73 7.91 -27.67
CA GLU A 36 42.71 6.86 -27.55
C GLU A 36 41.47 7.23 -28.36
N GLN A 37 41.07 8.51 -28.32
CA GLN A 37 40.01 9.10 -29.12
C GLN A 37 40.53 9.60 -30.49
N ASN A 38 41.21 8.75 -31.25
CA ASN A 38 41.70 9.13 -32.59
C ASN A 38 40.56 9.19 -33.63
N GLY A 39 40.77 10.01 -34.67
CA GLY A 39 39.75 10.28 -35.70
C GLY A 39 38.64 11.23 -35.22
N LEU A 40 37.44 11.12 -35.78
CA LEU A 40 36.31 12.00 -35.42
C LEU A 40 35.64 11.55 -34.12
N TYR A 41 35.77 12.36 -33.07
CA TYR A 41 35.19 12.15 -31.75
C TYR A 41 34.14 13.22 -31.44
N THR A 42 32.98 12.85 -30.91
CA THR A 42 31.90 13.80 -30.61
C THR A 42 31.88 14.19 -29.13
N VAL A 43 31.91 15.49 -28.86
CA VAL A 43 31.83 16.11 -27.54
C VAL A 43 30.42 16.65 -27.34
N ASN A 44 29.67 16.03 -26.42
CA ASN A 44 28.30 16.45 -26.11
C ASN A 44 28.30 17.49 -24.98
N THR A 45 27.56 18.59 -25.15
CA THR A 45 27.42 19.63 -24.12
C THR A 45 26.09 20.36 -24.25
N ILE A 46 25.73 21.15 -23.23
CA ILE A 46 24.50 21.95 -23.20
C ILE A 46 24.85 23.41 -23.52
N SER A 47 23.98 24.08 -24.27
CA SER A 47 24.20 25.45 -24.75
C SER A 47 24.25 26.51 -23.64
N ILE A 48 23.71 26.22 -22.44
CA ILE A 48 23.67 27.18 -21.33
C ILE A 48 24.94 27.20 -20.48
N TYR A 49 25.81 26.19 -20.61
CA TYR A 49 27.04 26.11 -19.83
C TYR A 49 28.01 27.20 -20.29
N ASP A 50 28.49 27.99 -19.32
CA ASP A 50 29.55 28.97 -19.57
C ASP A 50 30.83 28.24 -20.03
N ASP A 51 31.19 27.16 -19.32
CA ASP A 51 32.33 26.28 -19.60
C ASP A 51 31.90 24.81 -19.57
N TYR A 52 32.46 24.00 -20.46
CA TYR A 52 32.33 22.54 -20.44
C TYR A 52 33.70 21.89 -20.63
N GLU A 53 34.05 20.96 -19.74
CA GLU A 53 35.35 20.28 -19.75
C GLU A 53 35.20 18.86 -20.29
N THR A 54 35.96 18.53 -21.34
CA THR A 54 36.06 17.18 -21.90
C THR A 54 37.49 16.69 -21.83
N VAL A 55 37.70 15.39 -21.67
CA VAL A 55 39.02 14.80 -21.55
C VAL A 55 39.32 13.95 -22.78
N ILE A 56 40.47 14.18 -23.39
CA ILE A 56 41.06 13.30 -24.40
C ILE A 56 42.29 12.64 -23.81
N ASN A 57 42.48 11.35 -24.05
CA ASN A 57 43.58 10.59 -23.46
C ASN A 57 44.64 10.32 -24.50
N VAL A 58 45.90 10.45 -24.08
CA VAL A 58 47.04 9.94 -24.83
C VAL A 58 47.59 8.73 -24.08
N SER A 59 47.75 7.62 -24.78
CA SER A 59 48.32 6.41 -24.20
C SER A 59 49.46 5.84 -25.04
N ARG A 60 50.21 4.94 -24.42
CA ARG A 60 51.35 4.24 -25.01
C ARG A 60 51.37 2.78 -24.58
N THR A 61 51.83 1.90 -25.47
CA THR A 61 51.99 0.46 -25.21
C THR A 61 53.46 0.09 -25.02
N ALA A 62 54.36 0.77 -25.73
CA ALA A 62 55.80 0.62 -25.69
C ALA A 62 56.48 1.77 -24.94
N GLY A 63 57.72 1.53 -24.48
CA GLY A 63 58.57 2.59 -23.91
C GLY A 63 58.14 3.13 -22.53
N LEU A 64 57.42 2.33 -21.73
CA LEU A 64 56.92 2.73 -20.39
C LEU A 64 58.01 3.27 -19.47
N SER A 65 59.23 2.73 -19.52
CA SER A 65 60.34 3.16 -18.69
C SER A 65 60.95 4.52 -19.06
N LYS A 66 60.48 5.17 -20.14
CA LYS A 66 60.92 6.50 -20.57
C LYS A 66 59.88 7.54 -20.16
N GLU A 67 60.32 8.72 -19.75
CA GLU A 67 59.43 9.86 -19.57
C GLU A 67 59.25 10.58 -20.92
N LEU A 68 58.03 11.03 -21.24
CA LEU A 68 57.74 11.80 -22.44
C LEU A 68 57.06 13.12 -22.07
N GLU A 69 57.53 14.21 -22.66
CA GLU A 69 56.78 15.45 -22.78
C GLU A 69 56.31 15.54 -24.23
N LEU A 70 55.01 15.72 -24.44
CA LEU A 70 54.36 15.78 -25.75
C LEU A 70 53.89 17.20 -26.03
N ASP A 71 54.17 17.71 -27.22
CA ASP A 71 53.67 19.01 -27.68
C ASP A 71 52.34 18.81 -28.42
N ILE A 72 51.27 19.41 -27.89
CA ILE A 72 49.92 19.34 -28.40
C ILE A 72 49.59 20.62 -29.15
N VAL A 73 49.19 20.50 -30.41
CA VAL A 73 48.85 21.63 -31.27
C VAL A 73 47.51 21.44 -31.95
N VAL A 74 46.90 22.55 -32.32
CA VAL A 74 45.75 22.56 -33.23
C VAL A 74 46.28 22.60 -34.66
N ASP A 75 45.96 21.56 -35.44
CA ASP A 75 46.49 21.37 -36.80
C ASP A 75 45.37 21.51 -37.83
N GLU A 76 45.26 22.70 -38.42
CA GLU A 76 44.19 23.04 -39.37
C GLU A 76 44.23 22.19 -40.65
N THR A 77 45.38 21.60 -41.01
CA THR A 77 45.47 20.77 -42.23
C THR A 77 44.65 19.49 -42.09
N LEU A 78 44.52 18.96 -40.87
CA LEU A 78 43.73 17.76 -40.58
C LEU A 78 42.24 17.96 -40.91
N LEU A 79 41.72 19.16 -40.65
CA LEU A 79 40.34 19.52 -41.00
C LEU A 79 40.14 19.53 -42.51
N ALA A 80 41.09 20.12 -43.26
CA ALA A 80 41.03 20.18 -44.71
C ALA A 80 41.07 18.78 -45.34
N GLU A 81 41.99 17.92 -44.87
CA GLU A 81 42.10 16.52 -45.29
C GLU A 81 40.82 15.73 -45.00
N TYR A 82 40.25 15.90 -43.80
CA TYR A 82 38.99 15.25 -43.43
C TYR A 82 37.83 15.69 -44.32
N ASN A 83 37.68 17.00 -44.54
CA ASN A 83 36.62 17.54 -45.38
C ASN A 83 36.71 17.03 -46.83
N GLU A 84 37.91 16.99 -47.41
CA GLU A 84 38.15 16.48 -48.75
C GLU A 84 37.86 14.97 -48.83
N LEU A 85 38.38 14.18 -47.89
CA LEU A 85 38.23 12.73 -47.89
C LEU A 85 36.78 12.27 -47.72
N TYR A 86 36.00 12.95 -46.88
CA TYR A 86 34.63 12.57 -46.55
C TYR A 86 33.55 13.43 -47.23
N ASN A 87 33.94 14.39 -48.09
CA ASN A 87 33.04 15.33 -48.74
C ASN A 87 32.12 16.05 -47.74
N THR A 88 32.73 16.61 -46.69
CA THR A 88 32.06 17.37 -45.62
C THR A 88 32.47 18.85 -45.67
N ASP A 89 31.73 19.72 -44.96
CA ASP A 89 32.00 21.17 -44.91
C ASP A 89 32.12 21.69 -43.48
N TYR A 90 32.85 20.96 -42.63
CA TYR A 90 33.11 21.38 -41.27
C TYR A 90 34.02 22.61 -41.22
N LYS A 91 33.81 23.46 -40.20
CA LYS A 91 34.60 24.67 -39.97
C LYS A 91 35.52 24.51 -38.75
N LEU A 92 36.61 25.25 -38.71
CA LEU A 92 37.53 25.24 -37.58
C LEU A 92 36.89 25.91 -36.36
N LEU A 93 37.02 25.29 -35.18
CA LEU A 93 36.67 25.91 -33.91
C LEU A 93 37.67 27.03 -33.57
N GLU A 94 37.17 28.27 -33.40
CA GLU A 94 38.03 29.44 -33.16
C GLU A 94 38.62 29.44 -31.74
N ALA A 95 39.86 29.93 -31.59
CA ALA A 95 40.64 29.87 -30.36
C ALA A 95 40.01 30.56 -29.12
N GLN A 96 39.03 31.44 -29.32
CA GLN A 96 38.31 32.09 -28.22
C GLN A 96 37.20 31.22 -27.61
N PHE A 97 36.90 30.05 -28.20
CA PHE A 97 35.83 29.16 -27.77
C PHE A 97 36.34 27.87 -27.13
N TYR A 98 37.66 27.74 -26.93
CA TYR A 98 38.26 26.62 -26.21
C TYR A 98 39.56 27.02 -25.51
N ASP A 99 39.89 26.29 -24.44
CA ASP A 99 41.23 26.24 -23.86
C ASP A 99 41.76 24.80 -23.95
N ILE A 100 42.99 24.64 -24.43
CA ILE A 100 43.69 23.35 -24.49
C ILE A 100 45.14 23.49 -24.00
N PRO A 101 45.64 22.55 -23.16
CA PRO A 101 47.03 22.47 -22.81
C PRO A 101 47.92 22.33 -24.05
N LYS A 102 49.04 23.06 -24.07
CA LYS A 102 50.03 22.96 -25.15
C LYS A 102 50.98 21.78 -24.98
N ASN A 103 51.02 21.18 -23.79
CA ASN A 103 51.87 20.04 -23.48
C ASN A 103 51.14 19.03 -22.61
N ALA A 104 51.60 17.77 -22.68
CA ALA A 104 51.16 16.68 -21.83
C ALA A 104 52.36 15.81 -21.44
N GLN A 105 52.40 15.35 -20.18
CA GLN A 105 53.52 14.56 -19.66
C GLN A 105 53.10 13.12 -19.36
N LEU A 106 53.79 12.16 -19.98
CA LEU A 106 53.69 10.74 -19.66
C LEU A 106 54.90 10.33 -18.81
N ALA A 107 54.67 10.23 -17.49
CA ALA A 107 55.70 9.77 -16.55
C ALA A 107 56.11 8.32 -16.82
N SER A 108 57.35 7.95 -16.49
CA SER A 108 57.98 6.63 -16.73
C SER A 108 57.33 5.42 -16.01
N THR A 109 56.20 5.63 -15.34
CA THR A 109 55.43 4.59 -14.62
C THR A 109 53.97 4.53 -15.04
N VAL A 110 53.52 5.41 -15.94
CA VAL A 110 52.11 5.48 -16.38
C VAL A 110 51.98 5.18 -17.87
N LYS A 111 50.82 4.58 -18.22
CA LYS A 111 50.45 4.20 -19.59
C LYS A 111 49.67 5.28 -20.33
N SER A 112 49.01 6.17 -19.60
CA SER A 112 48.14 7.20 -20.16
C SER A 112 48.27 8.51 -19.39
N VAL A 113 47.94 9.61 -20.08
CA VAL A 113 47.78 10.94 -19.52
C VAL A 113 46.50 11.56 -20.08
N ASP A 114 45.81 12.31 -19.24
CA ASP A 114 44.57 13.01 -19.58
C ASP A 114 44.90 14.44 -20.03
N ILE A 115 44.34 14.83 -21.18
CA ILE A 115 44.38 16.20 -21.67
C ILE A 115 42.98 16.76 -21.54
N SER A 116 42.83 17.72 -20.62
CA SER A 116 41.58 18.45 -20.44
C SER A 116 41.43 19.52 -21.52
N VAL A 117 40.33 19.48 -22.25
CA VAL A 117 39.92 20.50 -23.22
C VAL A 117 38.68 21.19 -22.67
N ARG A 118 38.79 22.49 -22.40
CA ARG A 118 37.65 23.31 -21.99
C ARG A 118 37.03 23.95 -23.23
N ILE A 119 35.73 23.84 -23.38
CA ILE A 119 34.92 24.47 -24.42
C ILE A 119 34.07 25.57 -23.76
N HIS A 120 33.71 26.61 -24.51
CA HIS A 120 32.82 27.69 -24.04
C HIS A 120 31.48 27.70 -24.83
N PRO A 121 30.55 26.75 -24.56
CA PRO A 121 29.36 26.54 -25.39
C PRO A 121 28.47 27.78 -25.50
N LYS A 122 28.15 28.42 -24.37
CA LYS A 122 27.26 29.59 -24.34
C LYS A 122 27.80 30.77 -25.15
N ALA A 123 29.10 31.06 -25.03
CA ALA A 123 29.76 32.11 -25.80
C ALA A 123 29.75 31.79 -27.30
N LEU A 124 30.00 30.53 -27.67
CA LEU A 124 29.98 30.06 -29.05
C LEU A 124 28.59 30.19 -29.67
N ILE A 125 27.55 29.75 -28.96
CA ILE A 125 26.16 29.82 -29.41
C ILE A 125 25.73 31.28 -29.57
N ALA A 126 26.06 32.15 -28.62
CA ALA A 126 25.75 33.58 -28.72
C ALA A 126 26.41 34.24 -29.94
N ALA A 127 27.62 33.82 -30.31
CA ALA A 127 28.38 34.41 -31.42
C ALA A 127 27.99 33.86 -32.80
N LYS A 128 27.63 32.57 -32.91
CA LYS A 128 27.47 31.87 -34.20
C LYS A 128 26.08 31.26 -34.42
N GLY A 129 25.33 31.04 -33.35
CA GLY A 129 24.08 30.26 -33.36
C GLY A 129 24.31 28.75 -33.36
N MET A 130 23.27 28.01 -32.97
CA MET A 130 23.30 26.56 -32.74
C MET A 130 23.74 25.74 -33.94
N ALA A 131 23.18 26.01 -35.12
CA ALA A 131 23.49 25.25 -36.33
C ALA A 131 24.96 25.40 -36.76
N ALA A 132 25.52 26.61 -36.67
CA ALA A 132 26.90 26.87 -37.05
C ALA A 132 27.88 26.30 -36.01
N ALA A 133 27.59 26.44 -34.72
CA ALA A 133 28.40 25.88 -33.64
C ALA A 133 28.55 24.35 -33.75
N ASN A 134 27.46 23.65 -34.06
CA ASN A 134 27.43 22.20 -34.27
C ASN A 134 28.12 21.72 -35.57
N ASN A 135 28.56 22.64 -36.43
CA ASN A 135 29.34 22.37 -37.63
C ASN A 135 30.84 22.71 -37.46
N MET A 136 31.30 22.92 -36.22
CA MET A 136 32.71 23.25 -35.93
C MET A 136 33.47 22.03 -35.38
N LEU A 137 34.75 21.91 -35.76
CA LEU A 137 35.69 20.89 -35.32
C LEU A 137 36.94 21.51 -34.71
N LEU A 138 37.47 20.88 -33.67
CA LEU A 138 38.78 21.16 -33.10
C LEU A 138 39.77 20.04 -33.49
N PRO A 139 40.64 20.26 -34.50
CA PRO A 139 41.65 19.28 -34.91
C PRO A 139 42.88 19.38 -34.02
N ILE A 140 43.27 18.28 -33.37
CA ILE A 140 44.37 18.23 -32.42
C ILE A 140 45.38 17.18 -32.86
N ARG A 141 46.67 17.49 -32.70
CA ARG A 141 47.78 16.62 -33.07
C ARG A 141 48.88 16.61 -32.02
N ILE A 142 49.52 15.44 -31.83
CA ILE A 142 50.82 15.34 -31.18
C ILE A 142 51.87 15.75 -32.22
N SER A 143 52.42 16.95 -32.08
CA SER A 143 53.36 17.52 -33.05
C SER A 143 54.81 17.12 -32.81
N ASN A 144 55.17 16.89 -31.55
CA ASN A 144 56.54 16.62 -31.14
C ASN A 144 56.56 15.91 -29.77
N ALA A 145 57.69 15.27 -29.46
CA ALA A 145 57.96 14.60 -28.19
C ALA A 145 59.39 14.86 -27.72
N SER A 146 59.63 14.89 -26.41
CA SER A 146 60.97 15.15 -25.83
C SER A 146 62.03 14.09 -26.17
N THR A 147 61.61 12.91 -26.63
CA THR A 147 62.50 11.86 -27.16
C THR A 147 61.89 11.24 -28.43
N PRO A 148 62.67 10.57 -29.29
CA PRO A 148 62.12 9.89 -30.46
C PRO A 148 61.04 8.87 -30.07
N VAL A 149 59.92 8.91 -30.79
CA VAL A 149 58.76 8.02 -30.63
C VAL A 149 58.47 7.27 -31.93
N GLU A 150 57.76 6.15 -31.84
CA GLU A 150 57.18 5.49 -33.01
C GLU A 150 56.18 6.42 -33.71
N ASP A 151 56.17 6.40 -35.04
CA ASP A 151 55.19 7.15 -35.82
C ASP A 151 53.83 6.44 -35.76
N GLY A 152 52.92 6.99 -34.94
CA GLY A 152 51.55 6.50 -34.81
C GLY A 152 50.63 6.90 -35.96
N GLY A 153 51.11 7.65 -36.97
CA GLY A 153 50.33 8.05 -38.14
C GLY A 153 49.03 8.78 -37.75
N SER A 154 47.88 8.31 -38.27
CA SER A 154 46.57 8.90 -37.95
C SER A 154 46.15 8.74 -36.48
N MET A 155 46.78 7.85 -35.73
CA MET A 155 46.50 7.67 -34.30
C MET A 155 47.11 8.78 -33.43
N MET A 156 48.02 9.59 -33.97
CA MET A 156 48.56 10.79 -33.30
C MET A 156 47.68 12.03 -33.50
N GLN A 157 46.45 11.84 -34.00
CA GLN A 157 45.52 12.89 -34.40
C GLN A 157 44.13 12.63 -33.82
N ALA A 158 43.42 13.68 -33.42
CA ALA A 158 42.03 13.65 -32.99
C ALA A 158 41.25 14.84 -33.56
N LEU A 159 40.01 14.62 -33.98
CA LEU A 159 39.09 15.64 -34.49
C LEU A 159 37.90 15.71 -33.54
N LEU A 160 37.83 16.75 -32.70
CA LEU A 160 36.72 16.90 -31.75
C LEU A 160 35.56 17.67 -32.41
N ARG A 161 34.44 16.98 -32.59
CA ARG A 161 33.18 17.55 -33.07
C ARG A 161 32.30 17.96 -31.91
N LEU A 162 31.79 19.18 -31.94
CA LEU A 162 30.82 19.63 -30.94
C LEU A 162 29.41 19.13 -31.30
N ASN A 163 28.71 18.62 -30.29
CA ASN A 163 27.27 18.37 -30.30
C ASN A 163 26.63 19.10 -29.12
N ILE A 164 26.28 20.36 -29.35
CA ILE A 164 25.62 21.26 -28.41
C ILE A 164 24.12 21.13 -28.57
N VAL A 165 23.43 20.83 -27.47
CA VAL A 165 21.96 20.74 -27.43
C VAL A 165 21.36 21.81 -26.53
N GLU A 166 20.08 22.11 -26.74
CA GLU A 166 19.32 23.03 -25.88
C GLU A 166 19.08 22.42 -24.49
N PRO A 167 18.93 23.26 -23.44
CA PRO A 167 18.47 22.81 -22.13
C PRO A 167 17.01 22.37 -22.23
N ILE A 168 16.78 21.06 -22.14
CA ILE A 168 15.46 20.46 -22.29
C ILE A 168 15.03 19.92 -20.93
N VAL A 169 13.78 20.20 -20.58
CA VAL A 169 13.06 19.53 -19.50
C VAL A 169 11.91 18.73 -20.12
N GLN A 170 11.93 17.41 -19.90
CA GLN A 170 10.94 16.50 -20.44
C GLN A 170 10.00 16.05 -19.32
N VAL A 171 8.71 16.36 -19.45
CA VAL A 171 7.70 15.94 -18.49
C VAL A 171 7.37 14.46 -18.69
N GLU A 172 7.40 13.69 -17.60
CA GLU A 172 6.98 12.30 -17.59
C GLU A 172 5.47 12.21 -17.45
N MET A 173 4.81 11.58 -18.42
CA MET A 173 3.36 11.38 -18.36
C MET A 173 3.03 10.24 -17.40
N PRO A 174 2.17 10.45 -16.39
CA PRO A 174 1.71 9.38 -15.53
C PRO A 174 1.09 8.23 -16.34
N GLU A 175 1.36 6.98 -15.97
CA GLU A 175 0.78 5.80 -16.66
C GLU A 175 -0.76 5.78 -16.59
N GLN A 176 -1.30 6.32 -15.50
CA GLN A 176 -2.73 6.47 -15.27
C GLN A 176 -3.02 7.91 -14.86
N MET A 177 -4.18 8.41 -15.30
CA MET A 177 -4.68 9.71 -14.87
C MET A 177 -4.85 9.72 -13.34
N PRO A 178 -4.19 10.64 -12.62
CA PRO A 178 -4.40 10.79 -11.18
C PRO A 178 -5.88 11.06 -10.87
N GLN A 179 -6.45 10.29 -9.93
CA GLN A 179 -7.82 10.46 -9.45
C GLN A 179 -7.82 10.63 -7.94
N LEU A 180 -8.49 11.67 -7.47
CA LEU A 180 -8.63 12.01 -6.05
C LEU A 180 -10.10 12.03 -5.68
N GLU A 181 -10.44 11.49 -4.52
CA GLU A 181 -11.80 11.49 -3.98
C GLU A 181 -11.87 12.33 -2.71
N PHE A 182 -12.81 13.26 -2.67
CA PHE A 182 -13.05 14.12 -1.52
C PHE A 182 -14.51 14.06 -1.11
N ILE A 183 -14.75 14.38 0.15
CA ILE A 183 -16.08 14.53 0.71
C ILE A 183 -16.22 15.97 1.20
N PRO A 184 -17.29 16.69 0.81
CA PRO A 184 -17.56 18.02 1.34
C PRO A 184 -17.52 18.04 2.86
N THR A 185 -17.05 19.16 3.44
CA THR A 185 -16.90 19.41 4.88
C THR A 185 -15.84 18.57 5.62
N ILE A 186 -15.25 17.55 4.99
CA ILE A 186 -14.23 16.70 5.59
C ILE A 186 -12.83 17.17 5.18
N PRO A 187 -12.05 17.81 6.07
CA PRO A 187 -10.71 18.30 5.75
C PRO A 187 -9.74 17.13 5.66
N LEU A 188 -9.52 16.64 4.45
CA LEU A 188 -8.54 15.61 4.13
C LEU A 188 -7.68 16.06 2.93
N PRO A 189 -6.65 16.88 3.16
CA PRO A 189 -5.74 17.28 2.10
C PRO A 189 -5.06 16.07 1.45
N GLN A 190 -4.95 16.08 0.13
CA GLN A 190 -4.26 15.04 -0.64
C GLN A 190 -3.16 15.68 -1.50
N GLU A 191 -2.15 14.90 -1.85
CA GLU A 191 -1.02 15.37 -2.65
C GLU A 191 -0.75 14.39 -3.79
N ILE A 192 -0.38 14.93 -4.95
CA ILE A 192 0.18 14.14 -6.06
C ILE A 192 1.59 14.62 -6.35
N THR A 193 2.37 13.71 -6.93
CA THR A 193 3.73 13.97 -7.40
C THR A 193 3.78 13.80 -8.91
N LEU A 194 4.33 14.79 -9.61
CA LEU A 194 4.59 14.78 -11.04
C LEU A 194 6.10 14.85 -11.29
N ASN A 195 6.57 14.03 -12.22
CA ASN A 195 7.99 13.88 -12.51
C ASN A 195 8.35 14.50 -13.86
N ALA A 196 9.58 15.00 -13.96
CA ALA A 196 10.21 15.40 -15.21
C ALA A 196 11.71 15.11 -15.15
N THR A 197 12.37 15.09 -16.30
CA THR A 197 13.83 14.91 -16.39
C THR A 197 14.46 16.05 -17.17
N ALA A 198 15.64 16.49 -16.73
CA ALA A 198 16.46 17.47 -17.43
C ALA A 198 17.61 16.77 -18.18
N ASN A 199 18.08 17.35 -19.27
CA ASN A 199 19.34 16.93 -19.92
C ASN A 199 20.58 17.67 -19.38
N PHE A 200 20.43 18.45 -18.30
CA PHE A 200 21.45 19.36 -17.77
C PHE A 200 21.34 19.47 -16.23
N ASN A 201 22.44 19.82 -15.55
CA ASN A 201 22.52 19.79 -14.09
C ASN A 201 22.55 21.17 -13.40
N THR A 202 22.44 22.25 -14.15
CA THR A 202 22.42 23.63 -13.63
C THR A 202 21.02 24.25 -13.64
N LEU A 203 19.99 23.43 -13.46
CA LEU A 203 18.59 23.89 -13.45
C LEU A 203 18.31 24.73 -12.20
N GLU A 204 17.66 25.87 -12.40
CA GLU A 204 17.14 26.72 -11.33
C GLU A 204 15.64 26.44 -11.16
N VAL A 205 15.25 25.82 -10.04
CA VAL A 205 13.86 25.40 -9.79
C VAL A 205 12.86 26.55 -9.84
N ALA A 206 13.27 27.78 -9.48
CA ALA A 206 12.42 28.96 -9.56
C ALA A 206 12.03 29.39 -10.99
N LYS A 207 12.71 28.86 -12.02
CA LYS A 207 12.46 29.16 -13.44
C LYS A 207 11.55 28.14 -14.13
N ILE A 208 11.05 27.16 -13.38
CA ILE A 208 10.16 26.12 -13.88
C ILE A 208 9.00 25.91 -12.92
N GLY A 209 7.87 25.48 -13.43
CA GLY A 209 6.75 25.07 -12.59
C GLY A 209 5.52 24.73 -13.41
N TYR A 210 4.59 24.01 -12.78
CA TYR A 210 3.30 23.73 -13.37
C TYR A 210 2.38 24.95 -13.29
N ARG A 211 1.53 25.08 -14.32
CA ARG A 211 0.43 26.03 -14.40
C ARG A 211 -0.82 25.31 -14.88
N VAL A 212 -1.97 25.85 -14.50
CA VAL A 212 -3.25 25.32 -14.95
C VAL A 212 -3.60 25.90 -16.31
N ASN A 213 -3.88 25.03 -17.27
CA ASN A 213 -4.39 25.45 -18.58
C ASN A 213 -5.91 25.24 -18.64
N ALA A 214 -6.67 26.20 -18.10
CA ALA A 214 -8.13 26.16 -18.04
C ALA A 214 -8.81 25.86 -19.39
N SER A 215 -8.21 26.29 -20.51
CA SER A 215 -8.77 26.08 -21.86
C SER A 215 -8.85 24.61 -22.29
N LYS A 216 -8.14 23.71 -21.58
CA LYS A 216 -8.08 22.27 -21.90
C LYS A 216 -9.26 21.47 -21.34
N VAL A 217 -10.04 22.03 -20.42
CA VAL A 217 -11.20 21.33 -19.83
C VAL A 217 -12.28 21.07 -20.88
N ASP A 218 -12.63 22.08 -21.68
CA ASP A 218 -13.67 21.95 -22.71
C ASP A 218 -13.26 20.96 -23.81
N ALA A 219 -11.99 21.02 -24.24
CA ALA A 219 -11.44 20.10 -25.22
C ALA A 219 -11.47 18.65 -24.71
N TYR A 220 -11.06 18.43 -23.45
CA TYR A 220 -11.12 17.12 -22.82
C TYR A 220 -12.55 16.59 -22.76
N ASN A 221 -13.50 17.44 -22.36
CA ASN A 221 -14.92 17.10 -22.26
C ASN A 221 -15.53 16.73 -23.61
N GLU A 222 -15.22 17.48 -24.67
CA GLU A 222 -15.68 17.19 -26.04
C GLU A 222 -15.13 15.86 -26.55
N GLU A 223 -13.84 15.59 -26.32
CA GLU A 223 -13.18 14.36 -26.77
C GLU A 223 -13.70 13.11 -26.04
N HIS A 224 -13.95 13.21 -24.74
CA HIS A 224 -14.30 12.07 -23.88
C HIS A 224 -15.81 11.94 -23.60
N GLY A 225 -16.64 12.88 -24.09
CA GLY A 225 -18.08 12.91 -23.82
C GLY A 225 -18.41 13.15 -22.34
N THR A 226 -17.56 13.88 -21.63
CA THR A 226 -17.70 14.20 -20.21
C THR A 226 -18.21 15.63 -20.01
N SER A 227 -18.52 15.99 -18.76
CA SER A 227 -18.98 17.32 -18.39
C SER A 227 -18.32 17.80 -17.10
N TYR A 228 -17.01 17.64 -17.01
CA TYR A 228 -16.22 18.01 -15.84
C TYR A 228 -16.05 19.52 -15.73
N GLN A 229 -16.00 20.02 -14.50
CA GLN A 229 -15.77 21.44 -14.22
C GLN A 229 -14.28 21.69 -13.96
N LEU A 230 -13.78 22.90 -14.24
CA LEU A 230 -12.43 23.27 -13.82
C LEU A 230 -12.37 23.35 -12.29
N LEU A 231 -11.35 22.72 -11.67
CA LEU A 231 -11.12 22.87 -10.24
C LEU A 231 -10.73 24.34 -9.90
N PRO A 232 -11.45 25.03 -9.01
CA PRO A 232 -11.12 26.42 -8.65
C PRO A 232 -9.75 26.56 -7.95
N GLU A 233 -9.08 27.69 -8.21
CA GLU A 233 -7.69 27.94 -7.77
C GLU A 233 -7.46 27.88 -6.25
N GLN A 234 -8.49 28.16 -5.46
CA GLN A 234 -8.41 28.15 -4.00
C GLN A 234 -8.32 26.75 -3.37
N TYR A 235 -8.54 25.68 -4.15
CA TYR A 235 -8.59 24.29 -3.66
C TYR A 235 -7.36 23.46 -4.03
N TYR A 236 -6.36 24.08 -4.65
CA TYR A 236 -5.07 23.44 -4.90
C TYR A 236 -3.91 24.41 -4.69
N LYS A 237 -2.75 23.86 -4.43
CA LYS A 237 -1.49 24.59 -4.28
C LYS A 237 -0.37 23.84 -4.98
N ILE A 238 0.16 24.44 -6.03
CA ILE A 238 1.35 23.96 -6.73
C ILE A 238 2.57 24.37 -5.89
N LYS A 239 3.34 23.39 -5.41
CA LYS A 239 4.57 23.64 -4.66
C LYS A 239 5.73 23.89 -5.62
N GLU A 240 6.79 24.50 -5.09
CA GLU A 240 8.06 24.61 -5.81
C GLU A 240 8.61 23.20 -6.08
N SER A 241 9.20 23.01 -7.25
CA SER A 241 9.79 21.73 -7.64
C SER A 241 11.11 21.49 -6.93
N ASP A 242 11.41 20.23 -6.66
CA ASP A 242 12.73 19.75 -6.23
C ASP A 242 13.52 19.25 -7.44
N PHE A 243 14.84 19.45 -7.47
CA PHE A 243 15.71 18.99 -8.55
C PHE A 243 16.92 18.24 -8.00
N ASP A 244 17.10 17.00 -8.45
CA ASP A 244 18.27 16.18 -8.15
C ASP A 244 19.32 16.33 -9.27
N THR A 245 20.47 16.92 -8.93
CA THR A 245 21.54 17.17 -9.89
C THR A 245 22.31 15.92 -10.33
N GLU A 246 22.21 14.81 -9.58
CA GLU A 246 22.87 13.54 -9.89
C GLU A 246 22.03 12.69 -10.84
N THR A 247 20.72 12.59 -10.58
CA THR A 247 19.78 11.83 -11.44
C THR A 247 19.19 12.66 -12.57
N LEU A 248 19.28 13.99 -12.47
CA LEU A 248 18.64 14.97 -13.35
C LEU A 248 17.09 14.91 -13.30
N GLU A 249 16.54 14.36 -12.22
CA GLU A 249 15.11 14.24 -12.00
C GLU A 249 14.55 15.49 -11.30
N ILE A 250 13.36 15.89 -11.71
CA ILE A 250 12.59 17.00 -11.16
C ILE A 250 11.31 16.43 -10.56
N GLU A 251 11.06 16.70 -9.29
CA GLU A 251 9.85 16.29 -8.60
C GLU A 251 8.99 17.52 -8.31
N SER A 252 7.72 17.51 -8.74
CA SER A 252 6.77 18.60 -8.48
C SER A 252 5.56 18.10 -7.70
N ARG A 253 5.27 18.72 -6.57
CA ARG A 253 4.15 18.33 -5.70
C ARG A 253 2.98 19.30 -5.82
N ILE A 254 1.77 18.76 -5.88
CA ILE A 254 0.55 19.54 -5.95
C ILE A 254 -0.37 19.07 -4.84
N GLU A 255 -0.70 19.98 -3.93
CA GLU A 255 -1.56 19.74 -2.78
C GLU A 255 -2.98 20.16 -3.12
N PHE A 256 -3.97 19.40 -2.64
CA PHE A 256 -5.39 19.59 -2.90
C PHE A 256 -6.13 19.61 -1.57
N ASP A 257 -6.91 20.67 -1.33
CA ASP A 257 -7.81 20.79 -0.19
C ASP A 257 -9.19 21.17 -0.71
N CYS A 258 -10.00 20.15 -1.00
CA CYS A 258 -11.28 20.30 -1.70
C CYS A 258 -12.49 20.21 -0.76
N ALA A 259 -12.29 20.14 0.56
CA ALA A 259 -13.37 19.96 1.54
C ALA A 259 -14.44 21.06 1.46
N ALA A 260 -14.05 22.29 1.12
CA ALA A 260 -14.94 23.44 1.09
C ALA A 260 -15.65 23.69 -0.26
N ILE A 261 -15.44 22.84 -1.28
CA ILE A 261 -16.10 22.96 -2.59
C ILE A 261 -17.64 22.88 -2.45
N GLY A 262 -18.12 21.97 -1.60
CA GLY A 262 -19.55 21.71 -1.40
C GLY A 262 -20.19 20.88 -2.52
N GLY A 263 -21.18 20.05 -2.17
CA GLY A 263 -21.97 19.27 -3.14
C GLY A 263 -21.23 18.10 -3.80
N GLU A 264 -21.95 17.37 -4.67
CA GLU A 264 -21.38 16.35 -5.55
C GLU A 264 -20.93 16.97 -6.88
N GLY A 265 -19.90 16.38 -7.49
CA GLY A 265 -19.42 16.82 -8.78
C GLY A 265 -18.07 16.22 -9.15
N THR A 266 -17.70 16.35 -10.41
CA THR A 266 -16.38 15.95 -10.88
C THR A 266 -15.67 17.14 -11.48
N TYR A 267 -14.47 17.41 -10.98
CA TYR A 267 -13.59 18.49 -11.40
C TYR A 267 -12.37 17.93 -12.11
N LEU A 268 -11.81 18.74 -13.00
CA LEU A 268 -10.62 18.42 -13.78
C LEU A 268 -9.60 19.55 -13.59
N LEU A 269 -8.34 19.18 -13.36
CA LEU A 269 -7.22 20.11 -13.28
C LEU A 269 -6.19 19.75 -14.37
N PRO A 270 -6.19 20.44 -15.52
CA PRO A 270 -5.19 20.27 -16.57
C PRO A 270 -3.90 21.05 -16.25
N LEU A 271 -2.78 20.34 -16.13
CA LEU A 271 -1.49 20.88 -15.72
C LEU A 271 -0.49 20.86 -16.87
N GLU A 272 0.10 22.02 -17.16
CA GLU A 272 1.19 22.17 -18.12
C GLU A 272 2.41 22.77 -17.41
N MET A 273 3.59 22.17 -17.62
CA MET A 273 4.84 22.71 -17.14
C MET A 273 5.28 23.87 -18.03
N HIS A 274 5.80 24.93 -17.43
CA HIS A 274 6.22 26.14 -18.10
C HIS A 274 7.60 26.59 -17.64
N SER A 275 8.41 27.08 -18.59
CA SER A 275 9.66 27.79 -18.33
C SER A 275 9.88 28.84 -19.41
N ASP A 276 10.44 29.99 -19.05
CA ASP A 276 10.89 31.03 -20.00
C ASP A 276 12.37 30.83 -20.40
N ASP A 277 13.13 30.08 -19.60
CA ASP A 277 14.57 29.87 -19.77
C ASP A 277 14.93 28.52 -20.40
N TYR A 278 14.03 27.53 -20.27
CA TYR A 278 14.26 26.15 -20.70
C TYR A 278 13.22 25.68 -21.72
N SER A 279 13.62 24.79 -22.61
CA SER A 279 12.71 24.15 -23.55
C SER A 279 11.94 23.04 -22.84
N VAL A 280 10.65 23.24 -22.59
CA VAL A 280 9.79 22.24 -21.96
C VAL A 280 9.15 21.36 -23.03
N VAL A 281 9.38 20.06 -22.92
CA VAL A 281 8.75 19.04 -23.77
C VAL A 281 7.69 18.31 -22.96
N GLN A 282 6.43 18.59 -23.30
CA GLN A 282 5.26 17.94 -22.73
C GLN A 282 4.29 17.60 -23.85
N ARG A 283 3.93 16.32 -23.98
CA ARG A 283 3.08 15.83 -25.08
C ARG A 283 1.66 16.39 -24.99
N GLU A 284 1.09 16.39 -23.79
CA GLU A 284 -0.26 16.86 -23.48
C GLU A 284 -0.35 17.28 -22.00
N PRO A 285 -1.37 18.04 -21.59
CA PRO A 285 -1.58 18.37 -20.19
C PRO A 285 -1.68 17.12 -19.33
N VAL A 286 -1.08 17.15 -18.13
CA VAL A 286 -1.38 16.14 -17.12
C VAL A 286 -2.73 16.49 -16.52
N TYR A 287 -3.73 15.65 -16.74
CA TYR A 287 -5.06 15.84 -16.18
C TYR A 287 -5.16 15.17 -14.81
N VAL A 288 -5.65 15.90 -13.81
CA VAL A 288 -5.99 15.33 -12.50
C VAL A 288 -7.51 15.38 -12.36
N LEU A 289 -8.12 14.25 -12.02
CA LEU A 289 -9.55 14.12 -11.80
C LEU A 289 -9.84 14.22 -10.29
N ILE A 290 -10.77 15.08 -9.92
CA ILE A 290 -11.18 15.28 -8.53
C ILE A 290 -12.67 14.97 -8.43
N GLN A 291 -13.03 13.94 -7.68
CA GLN A 291 -14.42 13.53 -7.47
C GLN A 291 -14.90 13.96 -6.08
N MET A 292 -15.96 14.75 -6.05
CA MET A 292 -16.68 15.10 -4.84
C MET A 292 -17.83 14.12 -4.63
N SER A 293 -17.84 13.44 -3.50
CA SER A 293 -18.87 12.48 -3.11
C SER A 293 -19.48 12.84 -1.75
N GLU A 294 -20.74 12.47 -1.52
CA GLU A 294 -21.35 12.67 -0.20
C GLU A 294 -20.88 11.63 0.82
N LEU A 295 -20.76 12.05 2.09
CA LEU A 295 -20.54 11.12 3.18
C LEU A 295 -21.79 10.27 3.34
N LYS A 296 -21.67 8.95 3.16
CA LYS A 296 -22.78 8.01 3.29
C LYS A 296 -22.55 7.15 4.51
N ILE A 297 -23.59 7.03 5.32
CA ILE A 297 -23.63 6.13 6.48
C ILE A 297 -24.79 5.15 6.33
N TRP A 298 -24.59 3.91 6.71
CA TRP A 298 -25.62 2.86 6.70
C TRP A 298 -25.37 1.87 7.81
N VAL A 299 -26.42 1.12 8.17
CA VAL A 299 -26.32 0.03 9.14
C VAL A 299 -26.19 -1.27 8.38
N THR A 300 -25.19 -2.08 8.71
CA THR A 300 -24.86 -3.29 7.96
C THR A 300 -25.42 -4.55 8.59
N ASN A 301 -25.77 -4.51 9.87
CA ASN A 301 -26.44 -5.61 10.55
C ASN A 301 -27.16 -5.09 11.78
N ALA A 302 -28.45 -5.39 11.87
CA ALA A 302 -29.25 -5.15 13.06
C ALA A 302 -29.50 -6.49 13.76
N ALA A 303 -28.88 -6.61 14.94
CA ALA A 303 -29.17 -7.58 15.99
C ALA A 303 -28.82 -9.05 15.70
N ASP A 304 -27.63 -9.46 16.15
CA ASP A 304 -27.51 -10.73 16.86
C ASP A 304 -28.23 -10.56 18.21
N LEU A 305 -29.51 -10.92 18.24
CA LEU A 305 -30.30 -10.92 19.47
C LEU A 305 -29.79 -12.04 20.38
N ALA A 306 -29.17 -11.67 21.50
CA ALA A 306 -29.02 -12.59 22.61
C ALA A 306 -30.43 -12.89 23.16
N LYS A 307 -31.02 -14.02 22.74
CA LYS A 307 -32.38 -14.48 23.11
C LYS A 307 -32.67 -14.55 24.63
N THR A 308 -31.66 -14.36 25.47
CA THR A 308 -31.70 -14.55 26.92
C THR A 308 -31.22 -13.35 27.75
N SER A 309 -30.22 -12.58 27.32
CA SER A 309 -29.64 -11.48 28.11
C SER A 309 -30.20 -10.09 27.80
N GLY A 310 -30.87 -9.93 26.64
CA GLY A 310 -31.37 -8.61 26.21
C GLY A 310 -30.29 -7.64 25.74
N LYS A 311 -29.03 -8.07 25.66
CA LYS A 311 -27.91 -7.26 25.17
C LYS A 311 -27.64 -7.54 23.69
N GLY A 312 -27.22 -6.52 22.96
CA GLY A 312 -26.82 -6.69 21.56
C GLY A 312 -26.05 -5.50 21.02
N LYS A 313 -25.57 -5.64 19.78
CA LYS A 313 -24.83 -4.61 19.06
C LYS A 313 -25.46 -4.31 17.71
N ILE A 314 -25.30 -3.06 17.28
CA ILE A 314 -25.66 -2.57 15.95
C ILE A 314 -24.38 -2.07 15.29
N ARG A 315 -24.04 -2.62 14.12
CA ARG A 315 -22.90 -2.14 13.34
C ARG A 315 -23.35 -1.08 12.35
N VAL A 316 -22.66 0.06 12.40
CA VAL A 316 -22.82 1.19 11.48
C VAL A 316 -21.54 1.35 10.65
N GLN A 317 -21.68 1.61 9.36
CA GLN A 317 -20.58 1.72 8.39
C GLN A 317 -20.71 3.00 7.56
N MET A 318 -19.56 3.51 7.09
CA MET A 318 -19.41 4.67 6.21
C MET A 318 -18.65 4.31 4.93
N ASN A 319 -18.85 5.10 3.87
CA ASN A 319 -18.13 4.93 2.60
C ASN A 319 -16.67 5.38 2.63
N SER A 320 -16.27 6.23 3.57
CA SER A 320 -14.90 6.76 3.67
C SER A 320 -14.54 7.06 5.13
N PRO A 321 -13.27 6.88 5.55
CA PRO A 321 -12.83 7.27 6.88
C PRO A 321 -12.78 8.80 7.04
N MET A 322 -12.86 9.27 8.28
CA MET A 322 -12.81 10.70 8.62
C MET A 322 -11.59 11.05 9.44
N THR A 323 -11.17 12.32 9.38
CA THR A 323 -10.09 12.86 10.23
C THR A 323 -10.54 13.17 11.67
N VAL A 324 -11.86 13.19 11.90
CA VAL A 324 -12.51 13.34 13.20
C VAL A 324 -13.47 12.18 13.45
N GLY A 325 -13.88 11.98 14.70
CA GLY A 325 -14.87 10.95 15.03
C GLY A 325 -16.27 11.29 14.49
N GLN A 326 -17.01 10.28 14.07
CA GLN A 326 -18.41 10.40 13.64
C GLN A 326 -19.32 9.88 14.76
N PRO A 327 -20.01 10.75 15.52
CA PRO A 327 -20.96 10.34 16.54
C PRO A 327 -22.11 9.53 15.94
N VAL A 328 -22.58 8.52 16.66
CA VAL A 328 -23.66 7.62 16.26
C VAL A 328 -24.52 7.34 17.49
N ASP A 329 -25.83 7.59 17.36
CA ASP A 329 -26.80 7.32 18.42
C ASP A 329 -28.13 6.84 17.82
N PHE A 330 -28.90 6.12 18.62
CA PHE A 330 -30.22 5.63 18.25
C PHE A 330 -31.27 6.09 19.28
N VAL A 331 -32.50 6.28 18.80
CA VAL A 331 -33.67 6.55 19.63
C VAL A 331 -34.62 5.37 19.60
N PHE A 332 -35.13 4.98 20.77
CA PHE A 332 -36.24 4.04 20.87
C PHE A 332 -37.56 4.76 20.56
N GLU A 333 -38.30 4.26 19.57
CA GLU A 333 -39.55 4.87 19.07
C GLU A 333 -40.73 3.91 19.22
N PRO A 334 -41.24 3.72 20.47
CA PRO A 334 -42.26 2.72 20.81
C PRO A 334 -43.52 2.77 19.95
N GLU A 335 -43.89 3.95 19.46
CA GLU A 335 -45.05 4.19 18.60
C GLU A 335 -44.95 3.46 17.24
N LYS A 336 -43.74 3.16 16.76
CA LYS A 336 -43.55 2.44 15.48
C LYS A 336 -43.96 0.97 15.54
N VAL A 337 -44.17 0.40 16.73
CA VAL A 337 -44.65 -0.99 16.89
C VAL A 337 -46.07 -1.15 16.31
N GLU A 338 -46.95 -0.17 16.49
CA GLU A 338 -48.32 -0.23 15.95
C GLU A 338 -48.32 -0.18 14.42
N THR A 339 -47.47 0.67 13.84
CA THR A 339 -47.26 0.74 12.39
C THR A 339 -46.75 -0.59 11.85
N TYR A 340 -45.71 -1.16 12.45
CA TYR A 340 -45.16 -2.46 12.06
C TYR A 340 -46.21 -3.58 12.14
N ASN A 341 -46.98 -3.64 13.23
CA ASN A 341 -48.04 -4.63 13.40
C ASN A 341 -49.09 -4.55 12.29
N THR A 342 -49.50 -3.32 11.94
CA THR A 342 -50.48 -3.07 10.88
C THR A 342 -49.96 -3.47 9.51
N GLU A 343 -48.71 -3.11 9.19
CA GLU A 343 -48.09 -3.39 7.89
C GLU A 343 -47.81 -4.89 7.69
N HIS A 344 -47.43 -5.60 8.75
CA HIS A 344 -46.99 -7.00 8.67
C HIS A 344 -48.03 -8.01 9.18
N GLY A 345 -49.20 -7.57 9.64
CA GLY A 345 -50.23 -8.46 10.19
C GLY A 345 -49.77 -9.18 11.46
N THR A 346 -48.95 -8.51 12.27
CA THR A 346 -48.39 -9.05 13.52
C THR A 346 -49.05 -8.40 14.74
N ALA A 347 -48.72 -8.87 15.94
CA ALA A 347 -49.34 -8.43 17.19
C ALA A 347 -48.30 -8.30 18.32
N PHE A 348 -47.15 -7.70 18.00
CA PHE A 348 -46.11 -7.43 18.99
C PHE A 348 -46.56 -6.39 20.00
N LYS A 349 -46.16 -6.59 21.26
CA LYS A 349 -46.29 -5.60 22.34
C LYS A 349 -45.07 -4.68 22.35
N THR A 350 -45.28 -3.47 22.84
CA THR A 350 -44.21 -2.50 23.05
C THR A 350 -43.54 -2.76 24.39
N LEU A 351 -42.21 -2.75 24.43
CA LEU A 351 -41.45 -2.79 25.69
C LEU A 351 -41.50 -1.41 26.37
N ASP A 352 -41.51 -1.38 27.70
CA ASP A 352 -41.43 -0.12 28.46
C ASP A 352 -40.13 0.61 28.11
N ALA A 353 -40.20 1.91 27.85
CA ALA A 353 -39.04 2.73 27.54
C ALA A 353 -37.99 2.72 28.67
N ALA A 354 -38.40 2.57 29.94
CA ALA A 354 -37.48 2.43 31.06
C ALA A 354 -36.63 1.15 31.00
N LYS A 355 -37.04 0.16 30.19
CA LYS A 355 -36.36 -1.11 29.98
C LYS A 355 -35.49 -1.14 28.73
N VAL A 356 -35.35 -0.01 28.01
CA VAL A 356 -34.53 0.09 26.80
C VAL A 356 -33.41 1.10 27.03
N VAL A 357 -32.17 0.62 27.02
CA VAL A 357 -30.98 1.45 27.12
C VAL A 357 -30.19 1.34 25.83
N VAL A 358 -29.90 2.48 25.21
CA VAL A 358 -29.04 2.61 24.03
C VAL A 358 -27.83 3.42 24.47
N THR A 359 -26.63 2.91 24.22
CA THR A 359 -25.39 3.62 24.57
C THR A 359 -24.82 4.28 23.32
N PRO A 360 -24.83 5.63 23.23
CA PRO A 360 -24.22 6.32 22.09
C PRO A 360 -22.76 5.92 21.90
N THR A 361 -22.30 5.93 20.66
CA THR A 361 -20.92 5.60 20.30
C THR A 361 -20.36 6.58 19.28
N GLU A 362 -19.08 6.45 18.96
CA GLU A 362 -18.41 7.26 17.96
C GLU A 362 -17.57 6.35 17.05
N ILE A 363 -17.79 6.44 15.74
CA ILE A 363 -16.89 5.85 14.76
C ILE A 363 -15.59 6.65 14.82
N GLN A 364 -14.53 6.02 15.32
CA GLN A 364 -13.25 6.69 15.58
C GLN A 364 -12.62 7.21 14.28
N ALA A 365 -11.86 8.32 14.39
CA ALA A 365 -11.10 8.87 13.26
C ALA A 365 -10.23 7.81 12.60
N GLY A 366 -10.21 7.80 11.26
CA GLY A 366 -9.54 6.76 10.45
C GLY A 366 -10.32 5.45 10.30
N SER A 367 -11.39 5.23 11.06
CA SER A 367 -12.28 4.07 10.91
C SER A 367 -13.43 4.36 9.94
N GLN A 368 -13.95 3.29 9.32
CA GLN A 368 -15.16 3.32 8.49
C GLN A 368 -16.34 2.61 9.16
N TYR A 369 -16.17 2.06 10.36
CA TYR A 369 -17.24 1.36 11.07
C TYR A 369 -17.16 1.55 12.57
N GLY A 370 -18.32 1.42 13.22
CA GLY A 370 -18.47 1.44 14.66
C GLY A 370 -19.58 0.50 15.11
N GLU A 371 -19.50 0.09 16.37
CA GLU A 371 -20.49 -0.76 17.01
C GLU A 371 -21.13 0.00 18.16
N LEU A 372 -22.45 0.04 18.14
CA LEU A 372 -23.28 0.61 19.19
C LEU A 372 -23.90 -0.51 20.00
N SER A 373 -23.82 -0.44 21.32
CA SER A 373 -24.44 -1.42 22.22
C SER A 373 -25.81 -0.95 22.69
N PHE A 374 -26.74 -1.88 22.79
CA PHE A 374 -28.03 -1.69 23.44
C PHE A 374 -28.26 -2.79 24.50
N GLU A 375 -29.06 -2.47 25.50
CA GLU A 375 -29.45 -3.36 26.58
C GLU A 375 -30.95 -3.24 26.83
N LEU A 376 -31.61 -4.40 26.92
CA LEU A 376 -33.03 -4.55 27.14
C LEU A 376 -33.23 -5.27 28.48
N ASP A 377 -33.97 -4.67 29.40
CA ASP A 377 -34.33 -5.32 30.66
C ASP A 377 -35.48 -6.32 30.41
N LEU A 378 -35.10 -7.60 30.36
CA LEU A 378 -36.03 -8.71 30.18
C LEU A 378 -36.38 -9.40 31.50
N SER A 379 -35.97 -8.88 32.66
CA SER A 379 -36.10 -9.57 33.95
C SER A 379 -37.53 -10.00 34.28
N GLU A 380 -38.49 -9.11 34.04
CA GLU A 380 -39.93 -9.34 34.28
C GLU A 380 -40.65 -10.13 33.19
N LEU A 381 -40.01 -10.42 32.06
CA LEU A 381 -40.61 -11.24 31.01
C LEU A 381 -40.52 -12.72 31.40
N ASP A 382 -41.62 -13.44 31.19
CA ASP A 382 -41.64 -14.89 31.30
C ASP A 382 -40.84 -15.52 30.16
N TYR A 383 -40.08 -16.57 30.46
CA TYR A 383 -39.48 -17.36 29.41
C TYR A 383 -40.58 -18.04 28.58
N ASP A 384 -40.48 -17.99 27.24
CA ASP A 384 -41.48 -18.45 26.26
C ASP A 384 -42.92 -18.04 26.61
N GLY A 385 -43.09 -16.80 27.06
CA GLY A 385 -44.41 -16.20 27.25
C GLY A 385 -45.21 -16.15 25.94
N ALA A 386 -46.54 -16.06 26.06
CA ALA A 386 -47.42 -15.93 24.90
C ALA A 386 -47.25 -14.58 24.19
N ASP A 387 -46.83 -13.56 24.95
CA ASP A 387 -46.58 -12.21 24.45
C ASP A 387 -45.21 -12.12 23.79
N LYS A 388 -45.17 -11.51 22.61
CA LYS A 388 -43.95 -11.15 21.90
C LYS A 388 -43.77 -9.66 21.90
N TYR A 389 -42.55 -9.18 22.03
CA TYR A 389 -42.26 -7.75 22.11
C TYR A 389 -41.45 -7.29 20.89
N MET A 390 -41.51 -5.99 20.59
CA MET A 390 -40.74 -5.37 19.52
C MET A 390 -40.10 -4.08 20.02
N VAL A 391 -38.82 -3.88 19.69
CA VAL A 391 -38.06 -2.68 20.02
C VAL A 391 -37.55 -2.02 18.73
N PRO A 392 -38.28 -1.02 18.18
CA PRO A 392 -37.79 -0.18 17.09
C PRO A 392 -36.73 0.82 17.55
N LEU A 393 -35.51 0.71 17.00
CA LEU A 393 -34.42 1.67 17.20
C LEU A 393 -34.14 2.44 15.91
N THR A 394 -34.19 3.77 15.96
CA THR A 394 -33.97 4.64 14.80
C THR A 394 -32.70 5.45 14.95
N LEU A 395 -31.86 5.47 13.91
CA LEU A 395 -30.64 6.26 13.86
C LEU A 395 -30.97 7.75 14.00
N LYS A 396 -30.33 8.44 14.95
CA LYS A 396 -30.48 9.89 15.15
C LYS A 396 -29.65 10.67 14.15
N SER A 397 -30.21 10.93 12.96
CA SER A 397 -29.50 11.68 11.92
C SER A 397 -29.06 13.09 12.34
N SER A 398 -29.71 13.69 13.33
CA SER A 398 -29.37 15.02 13.87
C SER A 398 -28.06 15.06 14.65
N GLU A 399 -27.58 13.91 15.13
CA GLU A 399 -26.29 13.82 15.82
C GLU A 399 -25.13 13.62 14.83
N LEU A 400 -25.42 13.29 13.56
CA LEU A 400 -24.38 13.03 12.57
C LEU A 400 -23.66 14.32 12.17
N VAL A 401 -22.45 14.19 11.62
CA VAL A 401 -21.73 15.37 11.10
C VAL A 401 -22.52 15.95 9.93
N ASP A 402 -22.59 17.29 9.88
CA ASP A 402 -23.32 18.01 8.84
C ASP A 402 -22.93 17.56 7.43
N GLY A 403 -23.94 17.22 6.63
CA GLY A 403 -23.77 16.70 5.27
C GLY A 403 -23.73 15.17 5.17
N THR A 404 -23.78 14.44 6.30
CA THR A 404 -23.88 12.97 6.29
C THR A 404 -25.24 12.50 5.80
N ILE A 405 -25.23 11.58 4.84
CA ILE A 405 -26.43 10.98 4.26
C ILE A 405 -26.63 9.58 4.79
N VAL A 406 -27.78 9.36 5.44
CA VAL A 406 -28.22 8.02 5.82
C VAL A 406 -28.75 7.30 4.60
N THR A 407 -28.16 6.14 4.29
CA THR A 407 -28.58 5.28 3.17
C THR A 407 -29.15 3.97 3.71
N GLY A 408 -30.24 3.49 3.10
CA GLY A 408 -30.97 2.32 3.57
C GLY A 408 -31.98 2.61 4.69
N PRO A 409 -32.53 1.58 5.35
CA PRO A 409 -33.47 1.77 6.45
C PRO A 409 -32.78 2.46 7.64
N SER A 410 -33.43 3.47 8.22
CA SER A 410 -32.94 4.16 9.43
C SER A 410 -33.50 3.59 10.72
N THR A 411 -34.59 2.81 10.65
CA THR A 411 -35.23 2.13 11.78
C THR A 411 -35.01 0.62 11.71
N PHE A 412 -34.62 0.05 12.84
CA PHE A 412 -34.36 -1.38 13.01
C PHE A 412 -35.32 -1.95 14.04
N TYR A 413 -35.99 -3.03 13.68
CA TYR A 413 -37.03 -3.67 14.49
C TYR A 413 -36.45 -4.93 15.14
N ILE A 414 -36.26 -4.87 16.45
CA ILE A 414 -35.69 -5.97 17.25
C ILE A 414 -36.85 -6.78 17.84
N GLU A 415 -37.09 -7.99 17.33
CA GLU A 415 -38.06 -8.92 17.93
C GLU A 415 -37.49 -9.44 19.26
N VAL A 416 -38.20 -9.17 20.35
CA VAL A 416 -37.82 -9.57 21.69
C VAL A 416 -38.70 -10.72 22.15
N ASN A 417 -38.06 -11.87 22.35
CA ASN A 417 -38.66 -13.06 22.93
C ASN A 417 -37.65 -13.71 23.88
N LYS A 418 -37.94 -13.68 25.18
CA LYS A 418 -37.09 -14.30 26.20
C LYS A 418 -37.27 -15.82 26.13
N THR A 419 -36.26 -16.53 25.65
CA THR A 419 -36.36 -17.99 25.43
C THR A 419 -35.01 -18.66 25.58
N LEU A 420 -34.98 -19.87 26.15
CA LEU A 420 -33.79 -20.73 26.06
C LEU A 420 -33.73 -21.50 24.73
N LYS A 421 -34.78 -21.47 23.90
CA LYS A 421 -34.82 -22.21 22.64
C LYS A 421 -33.84 -21.61 21.64
N GLY A 422 -32.89 -22.42 21.18
CA GLY A 422 -31.93 -21.97 20.19
C GLY A 422 -30.72 -22.87 20.06
N THR A 423 -29.82 -22.42 19.19
CA THR A 423 -28.49 -22.99 19.03
C THR A 423 -27.51 -22.12 19.80
N TYR A 424 -26.50 -22.74 20.39
CA TYR A 424 -25.49 -22.14 21.24
C TYR A 424 -24.10 -22.50 20.71
N ASP A 425 -23.08 -21.81 21.18
CA ASP A 425 -21.72 -22.31 21.10
C ASP A 425 -21.44 -23.19 22.32
N LYS A 426 -20.68 -24.27 22.12
CA LYS A 426 -20.46 -25.29 23.14
C LYS A 426 -19.00 -25.36 23.52
N GLU A 427 -18.73 -25.14 24.79
CA GLU A 427 -17.45 -25.43 25.42
C GLU A 427 -17.60 -26.63 26.35
N VAL A 428 -16.73 -27.63 26.19
CA VAL A 428 -16.71 -28.82 27.05
C VAL A 428 -15.72 -28.58 28.17
N TRP A 429 -16.20 -28.58 29.42
CA TRP A 429 -15.37 -28.37 30.61
C TRP A 429 -14.89 -29.69 31.23
N GLY A 430 -15.58 -30.79 30.98
CA GLY A 430 -15.21 -32.14 31.42
C GLY A 430 -14.76 -33.05 30.26
N GLU A 431 -15.08 -34.34 30.38
CA GLU A 431 -14.83 -35.34 29.32
C GLU A 431 -16.12 -35.63 28.53
N GLU A 432 -16.07 -35.56 27.21
CA GLU A 432 -17.20 -35.92 26.33
C GLU A 432 -16.92 -37.27 25.65
N LYS A 433 -17.82 -38.25 25.81
CA LYS A 433 -17.66 -39.58 25.19
C LYS A 433 -18.15 -39.53 23.74
N SER A 434 -17.49 -40.27 22.84
CA SER A 434 -17.83 -40.28 21.40
C SER A 434 -19.29 -40.63 21.08
N ASN A 435 -19.97 -41.39 21.95
CA ASN A 435 -21.38 -41.76 21.81
C ASN A 435 -22.34 -41.01 22.76
N ARG A 436 -21.83 -40.04 23.54
CA ARG A 436 -22.60 -39.19 24.48
C ARG A 436 -22.13 -37.74 24.33
N VAL A 437 -22.50 -37.13 23.21
CA VAL A 437 -22.11 -35.77 22.83
C VAL A 437 -23.34 -34.87 22.92
N LEU A 438 -23.21 -33.80 23.70
CA LEU A 438 -24.25 -32.79 23.81
C LEU A 438 -24.35 -31.97 22.52
N LYS A 439 -25.54 -31.97 21.93
CA LYS A 439 -25.89 -31.07 20.84
C LYS A 439 -25.99 -29.66 21.40
N PRO A 440 -25.35 -28.67 20.77
CA PRO A 440 -25.29 -27.30 21.28
C PRO A 440 -26.60 -26.56 21.00
N ALA A 441 -27.71 -27.11 21.47
CA ALA A 441 -29.05 -26.61 21.21
C ALA A 441 -30.02 -27.01 22.33
N ILE A 442 -30.94 -26.10 22.62
CA ILE A 442 -32.04 -26.30 23.56
C ILE A 442 -33.36 -26.25 22.79
N PHE A 443 -34.24 -27.19 23.12
CA PHE A 443 -35.56 -27.35 22.52
C PHE A 443 -36.66 -27.19 23.57
N ILE A 444 -37.88 -26.94 23.11
CA ILE A 444 -39.06 -26.87 23.99
C ILE A 444 -39.80 -28.21 23.91
N ALA A 445 -40.15 -28.77 25.07
CA ALA A 445 -40.94 -29.98 25.16
C ALA A 445 -42.34 -29.79 24.54
N GLY A 446 -42.77 -30.73 23.70
CA GLY A 446 -44.02 -30.64 22.95
C GLY A 446 -43.92 -29.84 21.65
N GLN A 447 -42.76 -29.26 21.33
CA GLN A 447 -42.47 -28.58 20.06
C GLN A 447 -41.40 -29.32 19.26
N ASP A 448 -41.21 -28.91 17.99
CA ASP A 448 -40.11 -29.37 17.12
C ASP A 448 -39.97 -30.90 16.99
N GLY A 449 -41.08 -31.63 17.14
CA GLY A 449 -41.11 -33.10 17.09
C GLY A 449 -40.71 -33.80 18.38
N TYR A 450 -40.43 -33.07 19.46
CA TYR A 450 -40.15 -33.62 20.79
C TYR A 450 -41.43 -33.81 21.60
N ALA A 451 -41.49 -34.90 22.37
CA ALA A 451 -42.63 -35.17 23.24
C ALA A 451 -42.72 -34.16 24.37
N GLU A 452 -43.94 -33.72 24.69
CA GLU A 452 -44.26 -32.96 25.90
C GLU A 452 -43.92 -33.79 27.15
N SER A 453 -43.44 -33.14 28.21
CA SER A 453 -43.29 -33.81 29.49
C SER A 453 -44.64 -34.11 30.12
N ARG A 454 -44.89 -35.38 30.37
CA ARG A 454 -46.02 -35.93 31.13
C ARG A 454 -45.65 -36.31 32.56
N ASN A 455 -44.43 -35.99 33.01
CA ASN A 455 -44.06 -36.12 34.43
C ASN A 455 -44.83 -35.07 35.25
N ALA A 456 -45.00 -35.31 36.56
CA ALA A 456 -45.65 -34.35 37.44
C ALA A 456 -45.01 -32.95 37.43
N LYS A 457 -43.70 -32.89 37.15
CA LYS A 457 -42.90 -31.65 37.07
C LYS A 457 -43.04 -30.86 35.76
N LYS A 458 -43.66 -31.44 34.73
CA LYS A 458 -43.93 -30.78 33.43
C LYS A 458 -42.72 -30.02 32.88
N GLN A 459 -41.57 -30.69 32.78
CA GLN A 459 -40.34 -30.09 32.27
C GLN A 459 -40.55 -29.41 30.91
N LYS A 460 -40.08 -28.17 30.79
CA LYS A 460 -40.31 -27.32 29.63
C LYS A 460 -39.22 -27.43 28.57
N TYR A 461 -37.97 -27.61 28.98
CA TYR A 461 -36.83 -27.58 28.07
C TYR A 461 -36.19 -28.94 27.90
N ILE A 462 -35.49 -29.11 26.78
CA ILE A 462 -34.81 -30.34 26.41
C ILE A 462 -33.42 -30.03 25.88
N ILE A 463 -32.42 -30.77 26.35
CA ILE A 463 -31.13 -30.93 25.67
C ILE A 463 -31.00 -32.35 25.12
N ASN A 464 -30.23 -32.51 24.04
CA ASN A 464 -29.93 -33.81 23.46
C ASN A 464 -28.45 -34.14 23.63
N TYR A 465 -28.13 -35.25 24.30
CA TYR A 465 -26.77 -35.67 24.62
C TYR A 465 -26.27 -36.86 23.79
N ASN A 466 -26.90 -37.16 22.66
CA ASN A 466 -26.57 -38.31 21.84
C ASN A 466 -26.43 -37.96 20.35
N GLN A 467 -25.39 -38.53 19.70
CA GLN A 467 -25.12 -38.31 18.28
C GLN A 467 -25.96 -39.20 17.35
N THR A 468 -26.23 -40.45 17.74
CA THR A 468 -26.65 -41.51 16.80
C THR A 468 -28.15 -41.77 16.77
N TRP A 469 -28.90 -41.35 17.78
CA TRP A 469 -30.36 -41.46 17.78
C TRP A 469 -31.04 -40.31 18.54
N THR A 470 -32.32 -40.09 18.25
CA THR A 470 -33.10 -38.96 18.79
C THR A 470 -33.53 -39.12 20.25
N GLY A 471 -33.28 -40.27 20.88
CA GLY A 471 -33.79 -40.62 22.22
C GLY A 471 -32.91 -40.22 23.41
N GLY A 472 -31.67 -39.76 23.20
CA GLY A 472 -30.80 -39.31 24.30
C GLY A 472 -31.15 -37.90 24.75
N LEU A 473 -32.25 -37.76 25.47
CA LEU A 473 -32.83 -36.47 25.87
C LEU A 473 -32.73 -36.25 27.37
N ILE A 474 -32.49 -35.02 27.78
CA ILE A 474 -32.66 -34.59 29.17
C ILE A 474 -33.64 -33.44 29.17
N TYR A 475 -34.74 -33.65 29.87
CA TYR A 475 -35.78 -32.69 30.16
C TYR A 475 -35.42 -31.91 31.42
N PHE A 476 -35.65 -30.60 31.45
CA PHE A 476 -35.36 -29.76 32.63
C PHE A 476 -36.25 -28.51 32.69
N ASN A 477 -36.22 -27.84 33.84
CA ASN A 477 -36.85 -26.56 34.12
C ASN A 477 -35.81 -25.53 34.61
N ILE A 478 -36.19 -24.26 34.58
CA ILE A 478 -35.48 -23.18 35.26
C ILE A 478 -36.21 -22.92 36.57
N SER A 479 -35.47 -22.79 37.66
CA SER A 479 -36.01 -22.38 38.96
C SER A 479 -35.92 -20.85 39.13
N ASP A 480 -36.81 -20.29 39.95
CA ASP A 480 -36.68 -18.91 40.43
C ASP A 480 -35.58 -18.77 41.50
N GLU A 481 -35.08 -19.88 42.03
CA GLU A 481 -33.99 -19.90 43.01
C GLU A 481 -32.65 -19.47 42.39
N THR A 482 -31.87 -18.73 43.19
CA THR A 482 -30.52 -18.29 42.80
C THR A 482 -29.45 -19.24 43.29
N VAL A 483 -28.36 -19.35 42.54
CA VAL A 483 -27.15 -20.01 43.02
C VAL A 483 -26.56 -19.17 44.16
N ALA A 484 -26.23 -19.81 45.29
CA ALA A 484 -25.70 -19.11 46.46
C ALA A 484 -24.44 -18.30 46.12
N GLY A 485 -24.44 -17.02 46.47
CA GLY A 485 -23.35 -16.09 46.14
C GLY A 485 -23.38 -15.51 44.72
N HIS A 486 -24.32 -15.94 43.87
CA HIS A 486 -24.46 -15.50 42.48
C HIS A 486 -25.92 -15.10 42.17
N PRO A 487 -26.32 -13.85 42.45
CA PRO A 487 -27.72 -13.40 42.32
C PRO A 487 -28.25 -13.39 40.87
N ASN A 488 -27.35 -13.33 39.90
CA ASN A 488 -27.61 -13.39 38.47
C ASN A 488 -27.69 -14.82 37.92
N ARG A 489 -27.54 -15.85 38.74
CA ARG A 489 -27.59 -17.25 38.28
C ARG A 489 -28.83 -17.94 38.81
N ARG A 490 -29.65 -18.47 37.91
CA ARG A 490 -30.83 -19.28 38.21
C ARG A 490 -30.48 -20.75 38.19
N VAL A 491 -30.96 -21.51 39.16
CA VAL A 491 -30.70 -22.96 39.25
C VAL A 491 -31.54 -23.70 38.20
N LEU A 492 -30.94 -24.66 37.50
CA LEU A 492 -31.67 -25.58 36.64
C LEU A 492 -32.16 -26.77 37.46
N VAL A 493 -33.41 -27.19 37.28
CA VAL A 493 -34.07 -28.17 38.15
C VAL A 493 -34.93 -29.16 37.38
N ASP A 494 -35.45 -30.16 38.12
CA ASP A 494 -36.39 -31.17 37.63
C ASP A 494 -35.84 -32.01 36.46
N PHE A 495 -34.55 -32.34 36.45
CA PHE A 495 -33.95 -33.15 35.40
C PHE A 495 -34.60 -34.54 35.23
N SER A 496 -34.88 -34.94 33.99
CA SER A 496 -35.43 -36.26 33.65
C SER A 496 -34.91 -36.75 32.30
N ASP A 497 -34.56 -38.03 32.18
CA ASP A 497 -34.11 -38.65 30.93
C ASP A 497 -35.27 -38.92 29.94
N ARG A 498 -36.52 -38.81 30.41
CA ARG A 498 -37.73 -39.21 29.66
C ARG A 498 -38.90 -38.25 29.87
N PRO A 499 -39.85 -38.23 28.91
CA PRO A 499 -41.05 -37.41 29.02
C PRO A 499 -42.09 -37.96 30.01
N ASN A 500 -42.13 -39.26 30.31
CA ASN A 500 -43.23 -39.86 31.08
C ASN A 500 -42.72 -40.67 32.28
N GLU A 501 -43.53 -40.76 33.34
CA GLU A 501 -43.28 -41.66 34.46
C GLU A 501 -43.51 -43.13 34.09
N ARG A 502 -42.53 -43.99 34.41
CA ARG A 502 -42.65 -45.44 34.23
C ARG A 502 -42.26 -46.20 35.47
N ALA A 503 -42.91 -47.36 35.67
CA ALA A 503 -42.65 -48.26 36.79
C ALA A 503 -41.33 -49.05 36.67
N ASP A 504 -40.72 -49.11 35.47
CA ASP A 504 -39.49 -49.84 35.16
C ASP A 504 -38.19 -49.01 35.34
N GLY A 505 -38.31 -47.79 35.88
CA GLY A 505 -37.18 -46.95 36.28
C GLY A 505 -36.76 -45.90 35.23
N TYR A 506 -36.25 -44.79 35.76
CA TYR A 506 -35.59 -43.72 35.00
C TYR A 506 -34.07 -43.89 35.14
N ASP A 507 -33.32 -43.48 34.12
CA ASP A 507 -31.89 -43.27 34.32
C ASP A 507 -31.73 -42.06 35.27
N GLN A 508 -31.17 -42.30 36.45
CA GLN A 508 -31.02 -41.24 37.45
C GLN A 508 -30.08 -40.16 36.92
N ILE A 509 -30.53 -38.90 36.97
CA ILE A 509 -29.70 -37.74 36.67
C ILE A 509 -29.31 -37.09 37.99
N VAL A 510 -28.01 -37.00 38.23
CA VAL A 510 -27.45 -36.31 39.38
C VAL A 510 -26.93 -34.96 38.91
N ASP A 511 -27.55 -33.88 39.36
CA ASP A 511 -27.06 -32.53 39.13
C ASP A 511 -26.05 -32.12 40.22
N SER A 512 -24.97 -31.47 39.80
CA SER A 512 -23.88 -30.98 40.66
C SER A 512 -23.71 -29.45 40.58
N GLY A 513 -24.75 -28.73 40.17
CA GLY A 513 -24.78 -27.26 40.18
C GLY A 513 -24.98 -26.66 38.80
N SER A 514 -25.94 -27.16 38.03
CA SER A 514 -26.30 -26.59 36.74
C SER A 514 -27.05 -25.27 36.90
N TYR A 515 -26.73 -24.28 36.07
CA TYR A 515 -27.30 -22.94 36.19
C TYR A 515 -27.47 -22.24 34.83
N LEU A 516 -28.36 -21.25 34.80
CA LEU A 516 -28.46 -20.24 33.76
C LEU A 516 -27.94 -18.91 34.33
N ASP A 517 -26.96 -18.31 33.67
CA ASP A 517 -26.53 -16.93 33.97
C ASP A 517 -27.46 -15.96 33.23
N THR A 518 -28.21 -15.15 33.96
CA THR A 518 -29.22 -14.25 33.38
C THR A 518 -28.61 -12.99 32.78
N ASP A 519 -27.34 -12.67 33.08
CA ASP A 519 -26.69 -11.48 32.54
C ASP A 519 -26.03 -11.75 31.19
N THR A 520 -25.41 -12.93 31.03
CA THR A 520 -24.77 -13.35 29.77
C THR A 520 -25.71 -14.22 28.92
N GLY A 521 -26.65 -14.90 29.56
CA GLY A 521 -27.50 -15.88 28.89
C GLY A 521 -26.86 -17.26 28.73
N ASP A 522 -25.68 -17.47 29.32
CA ASP A 522 -24.97 -18.74 29.29
C ASP A 522 -25.65 -19.79 30.16
N ILE A 523 -25.56 -21.03 29.72
CA ILE A 523 -26.19 -22.17 30.40
C ILE A 523 -25.11 -23.20 30.67
N TYR A 524 -24.87 -23.44 31.96
CA TYR A 524 -23.93 -24.43 32.42
C TYR A 524 -24.67 -25.69 32.87
N PHE A 525 -24.31 -26.82 32.26
CA PHE A 525 -24.75 -28.14 32.69
C PHE A 525 -23.60 -28.84 33.40
N ASN A 526 -23.86 -29.28 34.63
CA ASN A 526 -23.00 -30.18 35.40
C ASN A 526 -23.83 -31.36 35.89
N LEU A 527 -24.04 -32.29 34.97
CA LEU A 527 -24.91 -33.44 35.17
C LEU A 527 -24.11 -34.73 35.15
N ARG A 528 -24.62 -35.74 35.84
CA ARG A 528 -24.16 -37.12 35.74
C ARG A 528 -25.34 -38.03 35.48
N VAL A 529 -25.30 -38.73 34.36
CA VAL A 529 -26.40 -39.59 33.90
C VAL A 529 -26.05 -41.05 34.19
N MET A 530 -26.89 -41.71 34.98
CA MET A 530 -26.73 -43.12 35.40
C MET A 530 -27.39 -44.07 34.40
N ASP A 531 -26.99 -43.98 33.12
CA ASP A 531 -27.53 -44.85 32.08
C ASP A 531 -27.10 -46.32 32.27
N GLY A 532 -27.85 -47.26 31.70
CA GLY A 532 -27.54 -48.69 31.83
C GLY A 532 -26.17 -49.10 31.26
N ALA A 533 -25.58 -48.33 30.34
CA ALA A 533 -24.28 -48.63 29.74
C ALA A 533 -23.10 -48.21 30.62
N TYR A 534 -23.28 -47.16 31.42
CA TYR A 534 -22.26 -46.58 32.31
C TYR A 534 -22.61 -46.70 33.80
N GLY A 535 -23.71 -47.38 34.15
CA GLY A 535 -24.14 -47.56 35.53
C GLY A 535 -23.09 -48.23 36.43
N ALA A 536 -22.32 -49.18 35.89
CA ALA A 536 -21.24 -49.86 36.63
C ALA A 536 -20.02 -48.96 36.92
N THR A 537 -19.84 -47.87 36.18
CA THR A 537 -18.76 -46.89 36.37
C THR A 537 -19.23 -45.64 37.12
N GLY A 538 -20.46 -45.65 37.65
CA GLY A 538 -21.04 -44.50 38.35
C GLY A 538 -21.56 -43.41 37.41
N GLY A 539 -22.03 -43.79 36.21
CA GLY A 539 -22.59 -42.89 35.20
C GLY A 539 -21.55 -42.20 34.32
N PHE A 540 -22.01 -41.34 33.40
CA PHE A 540 -21.16 -40.45 32.61
C PHE A 540 -21.49 -38.97 32.91
N GLY A 541 -20.47 -38.10 32.84
CA GLY A 541 -20.61 -36.67 33.09
C GLY A 541 -21.02 -35.89 31.84
N ILE A 542 -21.79 -34.82 32.05
CA ILE A 542 -22.05 -33.75 31.10
C ILE A 542 -21.64 -32.47 31.83
N GLU A 543 -20.44 -31.97 31.52
CA GLU A 543 -19.90 -30.73 32.05
C GLU A 543 -19.64 -29.79 30.87
N VAL A 544 -20.63 -28.97 30.56
CA VAL A 544 -20.69 -28.19 29.32
C VAL A 544 -21.23 -26.80 29.59
N LEU A 545 -20.55 -25.80 29.04
CA LEU A 545 -21.04 -24.44 28.91
C LEU A 545 -21.65 -24.25 27.52
N LEU A 546 -22.89 -23.81 27.48
CA LEU A 546 -23.57 -23.35 26.27
C LEU A 546 -23.61 -21.82 26.29
N SER A 547 -22.85 -21.19 25.39
CA SER A 547 -22.78 -19.74 25.29
C SER A 547 -23.66 -19.18 24.19
N ASN A 548 -24.33 -18.07 24.52
CA ASN A 548 -25.19 -17.39 23.56
C ASN A 548 -24.32 -16.61 22.56
N ARG A 549 -24.59 -16.77 21.26
CA ARG A 549 -23.73 -16.29 20.16
C ARG A 549 -23.64 -14.78 19.96
N ALA A 550 -24.11 -13.97 20.89
CA ALA A 550 -24.17 -12.52 20.70
C ALA A 550 -22.81 -11.80 20.79
N ASP A 551 -21.72 -12.53 21.09
CA ASP A 551 -20.41 -11.96 21.37
C ASP A 551 -19.31 -12.27 20.32
N LEU A 552 -19.64 -12.70 19.09
CA LEU A 552 -18.68 -12.77 17.97
C LEU A 552 -19.10 -11.99 16.73
#